data_AF-A0A4R5U5G7-F1
#
_entry.id   AF-A0A4R5U5G7-F1
#
_cell.length_a   1.000
_cell.length_b   1.000
_cell.length_c   1.000
_cell.angle_alpha   90.00
_cell.angle_beta   90.00
_cell.angle_gamma   90.00
#
_symmetry.space_group_name_H-M   'P 1'
#
loop_
_entity.id
_entity.type
_entity.pdbx_description
1 polymer ?
#
loop_
_entity_poly.entity_id
_entity_poly.type
_entity_poly.pdbx_seq_one_letter_code
_entity_poly.pdbx_strand_id
1 'polypeptide(L)'
;MSSQMRGFNAEDARSLVDGSQRSIAEFVVADMLREAEAAARNCQRSLVTCIRLNGLDDADCERIVAAIRGRGFEVELTRDQDDATFSLHW
;
A
#
# COMPACT_ATOMS: atom_id res chain seq x y z
N MET A 1 11.82 -37.00 31.42
CA MET A 1 10.70 -36.82 30.47
C MET A 1 11.05 -35.66 29.57
N SER A 2 11.13 -35.92 28.27
CA SER A 2 11.83 -35.12 27.27
C SER A 2 11.11 -33.79 26.97
N SER A 3 11.81 -32.66 27.12
CA SER A 3 11.36 -31.34 26.63
C SER A 3 11.40 -31.33 25.11
N GLN A 4 10.23 -31.41 24.49
CA GLN A 4 10.06 -31.28 23.05
C GLN A 4 10.21 -29.80 22.67
N MET A 5 11.40 -29.40 22.23
CA MET A 5 11.62 -28.12 21.55
C MET A 5 10.73 -28.09 20.30
N ARG A 6 9.60 -27.38 20.38
CA ARG A 6 8.76 -27.05 19.24
C ARG A 6 9.55 -26.08 18.37
N GLY A 7 10.15 -26.61 17.30
CA GLY A 7 10.86 -25.82 16.30
C GLY A 7 9.95 -24.73 15.75
N PHE A 8 10.49 -23.52 15.67
CA PHE A 8 9.88 -22.40 14.97
C PHE A 8 9.76 -22.81 13.49
N ASN A 9 8.57 -23.23 13.07
CA ASN A 9 8.33 -23.75 11.72
C ASN A 9 8.49 -22.61 10.71
N ALA A 10 9.23 -22.86 9.62
CA ALA A 10 9.37 -21.90 8.52
C ALA A 10 8.01 -21.51 7.87
N GLU A 11 6.98 -22.34 8.08
CA GLU A 11 5.60 -22.06 7.66
C GLU A 11 4.92 -20.99 8.54
N ASP A 12 5.28 -20.88 9.83
CA ASP A 12 4.79 -19.84 10.75
C ASP A 12 5.36 -18.47 10.35
N ALA A 13 6.63 -18.43 9.94
CA ALA A 13 7.25 -17.24 9.36
C ALA A 13 6.58 -16.81 8.04
N ARG A 14 6.17 -17.75 7.18
CA ARG A 14 5.42 -17.42 5.94
C ARG A 14 4.03 -16.86 6.24
N SER A 15 3.35 -17.35 7.29
CA SER A 15 2.04 -16.84 7.69
C SER A 15 2.09 -15.43 8.31
N LEU A 16 3.23 -15.02 8.88
CA LEU A 16 3.44 -13.65 9.39
C LEU A 16 3.79 -12.63 8.29
N VAL A 17 4.39 -13.10 7.19
CA VAL A 17 4.73 -12.26 6.03
C VAL A 17 3.47 -11.89 5.23
N ASP A 18 2.53 -12.83 5.08
CA ASP A 18 1.28 -12.61 4.33
C ASP A 18 0.35 -11.56 4.99
N GLY A 19 0.37 -11.47 6.32
CA GLY A 19 -0.37 -10.43 7.07
C GLY A 19 0.27 -9.04 7.00
N SER A 20 1.60 -8.96 6.85
CA SER A 20 2.33 -7.70 6.87
C SER A 20 2.16 -6.92 5.55
N GLN A 21 2.06 -7.60 4.42
CA GLN A 21 1.83 -6.96 3.11
C GLN A 21 0.41 -6.40 2.98
N ARG A 22 -0.59 -7.11 3.51
CA ARG A 22 -1.98 -6.63 3.56
C ARG A 22 -2.11 -5.29 4.31
N SER A 23 -1.27 -5.06 5.33
CA SER A 23 -1.20 -3.79 6.05
C SER A 23 -0.50 -2.66 5.28
N ILE A 24 0.44 -2.93 4.37
CA ILE A 24 1.19 -1.87 3.67
C ILE A 24 0.29 -1.15 2.68
N ALA A 25 -0.46 -1.89 1.86
CA ALA A 25 -1.39 -1.31 0.89
C ALA A 25 -2.49 -0.47 1.58
N GLU A 26 -3.06 -0.97 2.67
CA GLU A 26 -4.06 -0.25 3.46
C GLU A 26 -3.49 1.02 4.10
N PHE A 27 -2.27 0.94 4.66
CA PHE A 27 -1.57 2.10 5.22
C PHE A 27 -1.31 3.16 4.14
N VAL A 28 -0.82 2.75 2.98
CA VAL A 28 -0.58 3.64 1.83
C VAL A 28 -1.87 4.34 1.41
N VAL A 29 -2.97 3.60 1.25
CA VAL A 29 -4.27 4.20 0.91
C VAL A 29 -4.69 5.23 1.97
N ALA A 30 -4.61 4.87 3.25
CA ALA A 30 -4.99 5.77 4.33
C ALA A 30 -4.14 7.05 4.36
N ASP A 31 -2.82 6.93 4.17
CA ASP A 31 -1.91 8.06 4.15
C ASP A 31 -2.16 8.96 2.94
N MET A 32 -2.30 8.39 1.74
CA MET A 32 -2.59 9.16 0.52
C MET A 32 -3.92 9.93 0.60
N LEU A 33 -4.96 9.34 1.20
CA LEU A 33 -6.23 10.03 1.40
C LEU A 33 -6.12 11.18 2.41
N ARG A 34 -5.31 10.99 3.46
CA ARG A 34 -5.01 12.05 4.43
C ARG A 34 -4.26 13.21 3.75
N GLU A 35 -3.28 12.91 2.90
CA GLU A 35 -2.57 13.92 2.12
C GLU A 35 -3.49 14.60 1.10
N ALA A 36 -4.39 13.86 0.45
CA ALA A 36 -5.35 14.43 -0.48
C ALA A 36 -6.31 15.41 0.21
N GLU A 37 -6.78 15.09 1.43
CA GLU A 37 -7.57 16.03 2.23
C GLU A 37 -6.77 17.29 2.59
N ALA A 38 -5.50 17.14 3.00
CA ALA A 38 -4.63 18.27 3.29
C ALA A 38 -4.39 19.14 2.03
N ALA A 39 -4.17 18.51 0.87
CA ALA A 39 -4.02 19.19 -0.41
C ALA A 39 -5.30 19.96 -0.79
N ALA A 40 -6.48 19.33 -0.63
CA ALA A 40 -7.77 19.96 -0.88
C ALA A 40 -8.00 21.18 0.02
N ARG A 41 -7.62 21.12 1.31
CA ARG A 41 -7.67 22.26 2.24
C ARG A 41 -6.77 23.42 1.79
N ASN A 42 -5.69 23.11 1.09
CA ASN A 42 -4.78 24.09 0.49
C ASN A 42 -5.18 24.49 -0.94
N CYS A 43 -6.42 24.20 -1.37
CA CYS A 43 -6.95 24.48 -2.70
C CYS A 43 -6.18 23.80 -3.86
N GLN A 44 -5.50 22.69 -3.59
CA GLN A 44 -4.89 21.85 -4.61
C GLN A 44 -5.91 20.81 -5.10
N ARG A 45 -5.89 20.52 -6.40
CA ARG A 45 -6.80 19.57 -7.08
C ARG A 45 -6.16 18.25 -7.46
N SER A 46 -4.89 18.10 -7.10
CA SER A 46 -4.12 16.92 -7.43
C SER A 46 -3.06 16.65 -6.37
N LEU A 47 -2.80 15.38 -6.12
CA LEU A 47 -1.71 14.89 -5.28
C LEU A 47 -0.89 13.88 -6.09
N VAL A 48 0.44 13.97 -6.02
CA VAL A 48 1.33 12.99 -6.63
C VAL A 48 2.23 12.43 -5.54
N THR A 49 2.17 11.12 -5.36
CA THR A 49 2.95 10.40 -4.34
C THR A 49 3.73 9.28 -4.99
N CYS A 50 5.04 9.24 -4.74
CA CYS A 50 5.93 8.18 -5.21
C CYS A 50 6.25 7.22 -4.06
N ILE A 51 6.09 5.92 -4.31
CA ILE A 51 6.21 4.86 -3.31
C ILE A 51 7.13 3.77 -3.84
N ARG A 52 8.14 3.38 -3.06
CA ARG A 52 9.01 2.26 -3.45
C ARG A 52 8.25 0.92 -3.40
N LEU A 53 8.37 0.16 -4.48
CA LEU A 53 7.83 -1.18 -4.71
C LEU A 53 8.50 -2.28 -3.88
N ASN A 54 9.62 -1.99 -3.20
CA ASN A 54 10.31 -2.96 -2.32
C ASN A 54 9.41 -3.58 -1.22
N GLY A 55 8.21 -3.04 -0.99
CA GLY A 55 7.17 -3.62 -0.12
C GLY A 55 5.76 -3.64 -0.72
N LEU A 56 5.61 -3.41 -2.04
CA LEU A 56 4.35 -3.43 -2.76
C LEU A 56 4.50 -4.23 -4.05
N ASP A 57 3.77 -5.33 -4.15
CA ASP A 57 3.67 -6.07 -5.41
C ASP A 57 2.50 -5.57 -6.27
N ASP A 58 2.42 -6.05 -7.51
CA ASP A 58 1.44 -5.61 -8.51
C ASP A 58 0.00 -5.65 -7.98
N ALA A 59 -0.35 -6.72 -7.27
CA ALA A 59 -1.67 -6.92 -6.71
C ALA A 59 -2.01 -5.87 -5.63
N ASP A 60 -1.03 -5.44 -4.85
CA ASP A 60 -1.19 -4.39 -3.86
C ASP A 60 -1.35 -3.02 -4.53
N CYS A 61 -0.58 -2.72 -5.57
CA CYS A 61 -0.79 -1.51 -6.37
C CYS A 61 -2.21 -1.45 -6.97
N GLU A 62 -2.70 -2.56 -7.53
CA GLU A 62 -4.06 -2.63 -8.08
C GLU A 62 -5.12 -2.44 -7.00
N ARG A 63 -4.92 -3.04 -5.80
CA ARG A 63 -5.78 -2.81 -4.63
C ARG A 63 -5.79 -1.36 -4.20
N ILE A 64 -4.64 -0.69 -4.15
CA ILE A 64 -4.53 0.73 -3.82
C ILE A 64 -5.33 1.56 -4.83
N VAL A 65 -5.13 1.34 -6.13
CA VAL A 65 -5.86 2.05 -7.19
C VAL A 65 -7.37 1.82 -7.07
N ALA A 66 -7.80 0.56 -6.91
CA ALA A 66 -9.22 0.24 -6.78
C ALA A 66 -9.84 0.88 -5.53
N ALA A 67 -9.13 0.85 -4.40
CA ALA A 67 -9.59 1.44 -3.14
C ALA A 67 -9.72 2.97 -3.23
N ILE A 68 -8.78 3.64 -3.89
CA ILE A 68 -8.81 5.10 -4.06
C ILE A 68 -9.90 5.50 -5.07
N ARG A 69 -10.02 4.79 -6.21
CA ARG A 69 -11.11 5.01 -7.18
C ARG A 69 -12.49 4.78 -6.60
N GLY A 70 -12.65 3.76 -5.75
CA GLY A 70 -13.90 3.50 -5.03
C GLY A 70 -14.35 4.64 -4.10
N ARG A 71 -13.44 5.59 -3.79
CA ARG A 71 -13.71 6.80 -3.01
C ARG A 71 -13.97 8.05 -3.87
N GLY A 72 -13.99 7.90 -5.19
CA GLY A 72 -14.34 8.96 -6.14
C GLY A 72 -13.17 9.75 -6.71
N PHE A 73 -11.93 9.33 -6.46
CA PHE A 73 -10.74 9.96 -7.03
C PHE A 73 -10.39 9.36 -8.38
N GLU A 74 -9.93 10.19 -9.31
CA GLU A 74 -9.25 9.73 -10.52
C GLU A 74 -7.79 9.41 -10.16
N VAL A 75 -7.32 8.22 -10.52
CA VAL A 75 -5.97 7.75 -10.18
C VAL A 75 -5.24 7.27 -11.41
N GLU A 76 -4.06 7.85 -11.65
CA GLU A 76 -3.06 7.38 -12.59
C GLU A 76 -1.92 6.72 -11.82
N LEU A 77 -1.50 5.53 -12.28
CA LEU A 77 -0.38 4.78 -11.71
C LEU A 77 0.71 4.66 -12.77
N THR A 78 1.87 5.26 -12.51
CA THR A 78 3.08 5.09 -13.32
C THR A 78 4.08 4.24 -12.53
N ARG A 79 4.70 3.27 -13.19
CA ARG A 79 5.72 2.42 -12.59
C ARG A 79 7.07 2.67 -13.25
N ASP A 80 8.10 2.84 -12.43
CA ASP A 80 9.48 2.93 -12.87
C ASP A 80 10.34 2.00 -12.00
N GLN A 81 10.81 0.89 -12.56
CA GLN A 81 11.69 -0.09 -11.90
C GLN A 81 11.21 -0.50 -10.50
N ASP A 82 11.69 0.20 -9.47
CA ASP A 82 11.46 -0.05 -8.05
C ASP A 82 10.47 0.94 -7.42
N ASP A 83 9.81 1.80 -8.20
CA ASP A 83 8.95 2.87 -7.76
C ASP A 83 7.58 2.84 -8.46
N ALA A 84 6.54 3.14 -7.69
CA ALA A 84 5.17 3.37 -8.14
C ALA A 84 4.76 4.79 -7.79
N THR A 85 4.50 5.60 -8.82
CA THR A 85 3.95 6.94 -8.70
C THR A 85 2.44 6.87 -8.87
N PHE A 86 1.72 7.30 -7.85
CA PHE A 86 0.27 7.46 -7.88
C PHE A 86 -0.08 8.94 -7.96
N SER A 87 -0.79 9.32 -9.01
CA SER A 87 -1.32 10.67 -9.21
C SER A 87 -2.83 10.65 -8.98
N LEU A 88 -3.30 11.33 -7.94
CA LEU A 88 -4.72 11.48 -7.58
C LEU A 88 -5.23 12.82 -8.07
N HIS A 89 -6.43 12.84 -8.64
CA HIS A 89 -7.13 14.03 -9.12
C HIS A 89 -8.60 14.06 -8.65
N TRP A 90 -9.12 15.25 -8.34
CA TRP A 90 -10.51 15.49 -7.92
C TRP A 90 -11.02 16.92 -8.18
#